data_AF-A0A2E3UWW8-F1
#
_entry.id   AF-A0A2E3UWW8-F1
#
_cell.length_a   1.000
_cell.length_b   1.000
_cell.length_c   1.000
_cell.angle_alpha   90.00
_cell.angle_beta   90.00
_cell.angle_gamma   90.00
#
_symmetry.space_group_name_H-M   'P 1'
#
loop_
_entity.id
_entity.type
_entity.pdbx_description
1 polymer ?
#
loop_
_entity_poly.entity_id
_entity_poly.type
_entity_poly.pdbx_seq_one_letter_code
_entity_poly.pdbx_strand_id
1 'polypeptide(L)'
;MTLKESLRNALELYIKKHPQLSMRAIAKKSGVNRYFLSKLLDTKDPTLSLDLNQVLILSKYISNRESITEVIDSSNQNIKEVLKQVFAVDYEENRKIIASEIYEKVDINDKYTYFVLVLATYDLGTKHEFIQKILGERGENVLKELLDQKILVKKDGRIKLRKGNDFTYDFKVMIQRIPDYLGYYRQERALKKENFLHVISEGINITALHEIQKIHASAYKQISKIISKKENRGDIPMFSMSCMDRLIESVDKK
;
A
#
# COMPACT_ATOMS: atom_id res chain seq x y z
N MET A 1 16.57 -16.29 -15.85
CA MET A 1 15.09 -16.25 -15.77
C MET A 1 14.71 -14.83 -15.38
N THR A 2 13.78 -14.18 -16.07
CA THR A 2 13.34 -12.80 -15.78
C THR A 2 12.26 -12.77 -14.69
N LEU A 3 11.94 -11.60 -14.12
CA LEU A 3 10.81 -11.44 -13.18
C LEU A 3 9.50 -11.99 -13.78
N LYS A 4 9.23 -11.66 -15.06
CA LYS A 4 8.05 -12.13 -15.79
C LYS A 4 8.02 -13.65 -15.89
N GLU A 5 9.10 -14.28 -16.31
CA GLU A 5 9.20 -15.74 -16.41
C GLU A 5 9.03 -16.40 -15.04
N SER A 6 9.68 -15.86 -14.01
CA SER A 6 9.60 -16.33 -12.64
C SER A 6 8.17 -16.28 -12.09
N LEU A 7 7.44 -15.19 -12.32
CA LEU A 7 6.05 -15.04 -11.88
C LEU A 7 5.09 -15.91 -12.70
N ARG A 8 5.30 -15.99 -14.02
CA ARG A 8 4.52 -16.86 -14.92
C ARG A 8 4.64 -18.31 -14.49
N ASN A 9 5.86 -18.79 -14.25
CA ASN A 9 6.10 -20.16 -13.82
C ASN A 9 5.42 -20.47 -12.48
N ALA A 10 5.45 -19.53 -11.53
CA ALA A 10 4.74 -19.67 -10.26
C ALA A 10 3.22 -19.78 -10.46
N LEU A 11 2.65 -18.96 -11.35
CA LEU A 11 1.23 -18.99 -11.68
C LEU A 11 0.83 -20.30 -12.39
N GLU A 12 1.61 -20.76 -13.36
CA GLU A 12 1.35 -22.02 -14.07
C GLU A 12 1.41 -23.23 -13.13
N LEU A 13 2.38 -23.27 -12.22
CA LEU A 13 2.48 -24.31 -11.20
C LEU A 13 1.26 -24.29 -10.26
N TYR A 14 0.77 -23.11 -9.90
CA TYR A 14 -0.43 -22.96 -9.11
C TYR A 14 -1.67 -23.46 -9.86
N ILE A 15 -1.85 -23.09 -11.13
CA ILE A 15 -2.97 -23.55 -11.97
C ILE A 15 -2.95 -25.07 -12.10
N LYS A 16 -1.77 -25.68 -12.31
CA LYS A 16 -1.63 -27.15 -12.38
C LYS A 16 -2.06 -27.84 -11.08
N LYS A 17 -1.81 -27.23 -9.92
CA LYS A 17 -2.24 -27.74 -8.61
C LYS A 17 -3.72 -27.51 -8.32
N HIS A 18 -4.35 -26.55 -9.00
CA HIS A 18 -5.74 -26.16 -8.80
C HIS A 18 -6.52 -26.14 -10.13
N PRO A 19 -6.67 -27.29 -10.82
CA PRO A 19 -7.25 -27.37 -12.16
C PRO A 19 -8.71 -26.90 -12.23
N GLN A 20 -9.42 -26.88 -11.10
CA GLN A 20 -10.79 -26.38 -10.98
C GLN A 20 -10.91 -24.85 -11.03
N LEU A 21 -9.80 -24.12 -10.88
CA LEU A 21 -9.83 -22.65 -10.86
C LEU A 21 -9.57 -22.09 -12.26
N SER A 22 -10.60 -21.46 -12.83
CA SER A 22 -10.42 -20.67 -14.06
C SER A 22 -9.59 -19.42 -13.81
N MET A 23 -9.00 -18.84 -14.87
CA MET A 23 -8.30 -17.55 -14.77
C MET A 23 -9.17 -16.42 -14.22
N ARG A 24 -10.47 -16.43 -14.54
CA ARG A 24 -11.43 -15.48 -13.99
C ARG A 24 -11.59 -15.66 -12.48
N ALA A 25 -11.63 -16.91 -12.00
CA ALA A 25 -11.74 -17.20 -10.58
C ALA A 25 -10.48 -16.77 -9.83
N ILE A 26 -9.29 -17.00 -10.39
CA ILE A 26 -8.01 -16.56 -9.80
C ILE A 26 -7.94 -15.03 -9.75
N ALA A 27 -8.21 -14.33 -10.86
CA ALA A 27 -8.24 -12.86 -10.88
C ALA A 27 -9.15 -12.28 -9.79
N LYS A 28 -10.38 -12.83 -9.69
CA LYS A 28 -11.35 -12.40 -8.69
C LYS A 28 -10.83 -12.65 -7.27
N LYS A 29 -10.41 -13.88 -6.97
CA LYS A 29 -10.00 -14.28 -5.60
C LYS A 29 -8.68 -13.65 -5.15
N SER A 30 -7.77 -13.37 -6.07
CA SER A 30 -6.50 -12.71 -5.75
C SER A 30 -6.63 -11.20 -5.66
N GLY A 31 -7.65 -10.60 -6.29
CA GLY A 31 -7.76 -9.14 -6.46
C GLY A 31 -6.85 -8.60 -7.58
N VAL A 32 -6.27 -9.47 -8.40
CA VAL A 32 -5.39 -9.10 -9.53
C VAL A 32 -6.23 -8.80 -10.77
N ASN A 33 -5.84 -7.78 -11.55
CA ASN A 33 -6.51 -7.47 -12.80
C ASN A 33 -6.40 -8.66 -13.78
N ARG A 34 -7.54 -9.10 -14.34
CA ARG A 34 -7.58 -10.20 -15.32
C ARG A 34 -6.67 -9.93 -16.52
N TYR A 35 -6.59 -8.68 -16.97
CA TYR A 35 -5.70 -8.26 -18.07
C TYR A 35 -4.23 -8.50 -17.74
N PHE A 36 -3.82 -8.23 -16.49
CA PHE A 36 -2.47 -8.51 -16.01
C PHE A 36 -2.17 -10.01 -16.08
N LEU A 37 -3.08 -10.87 -15.60
CA LEU A 37 -2.91 -12.33 -15.69
C LEU A 37 -2.81 -12.82 -17.14
N SER A 38 -3.69 -12.33 -18.02
CA SER A 38 -3.67 -12.68 -19.44
C SER A 38 -2.35 -12.29 -20.10
N LYS A 39 -1.85 -11.07 -19.87
CA LYS A 39 -0.57 -10.61 -20.41
C LYS A 39 0.66 -11.30 -19.80
N LEU A 40 0.58 -11.71 -18.55
CA LEU A 40 1.65 -12.48 -17.90
C LEU A 40 1.86 -13.85 -18.57
N LEU A 41 0.77 -14.51 -18.95
CA LEU A 41 0.78 -15.80 -19.65
C LEU A 41 1.11 -15.66 -21.15
N ASP A 42 0.94 -14.49 -21.74
CA ASP A 42 1.30 -14.25 -23.14
C ASP A 42 2.83 -14.23 -23.33
N THR A 43 3.32 -15.19 -24.11
CA THR A 43 4.74 -15.40 -24.43
C THR A 43 5.25 -14.45 -25.52
N LYS A 44 4.35 -13.74 -26.23
CA LYS A 44 4.71 -12.92 -27.40
C LYS A 44 5.09 -11.48 -27.06
N ASP A 45 4.87 -11.03 -25.83
CA ASP A 45 5.22 -9.67 -25.39
C ASP A 45 6.40 -9.71 -24.39
N PRO A 46 7.66 -9.59 -24.86
CA PRO A 46 8.83 -9.51 -23.99
C PRO A 46 8.93 -8.16 -23.26
N THR A 47 8.12 -7.16 -23.62
CA THR A 47 8.24 -5.76 -23.17
C THR A 47 7.29 -5.39 -22.04
N LEU A 48 6.47 -6.32 -21.56
CA LEU A 48 5.51 -6.03 -20.50
C LEU A 48 6.21 -5.54 -19.22
N SER A 49 6.06 -4.24 -18.93
CA SER A 49 6.32 -3.70 -17.60
C SER A 49 5.30 -4.32 -16.63
N LEU A 50 5.80 -5.00 -15.61
CA LEU A 50 4.94 -5.58 -14.59
C LEU A 50 4.65 -4.51 -13.55
N ASP A 51 3.37 -4.29 -13.30
CA ASP A 51 2.92 -3.57 -12.10
C ASP A 51 3.33 -4.37 -10.87
N LEU A 52 4.30 -3.86 -10.12
CA LEU A 52 4.89 -4.54 -8.96
C LEU A 52 3.88 -4.75 -7.83
N ASN A 53 2.80 -3.96 -7.76
CA ASN A 53 1.72 -4.21 -6.82
C ASN A 53 0.92 -5.45 -7.23
N GLN A 54 0.62 -5.59 -8.52
CA GLN A 54 -0.02 -6.80 -9.06
C GLN A 54 0.89 -8.03 -8.86
N VAL A 55 2.22 -7.88 -8.98
CA VAL A 55 3.19 -8.93 -8.65
C VAL A 55 3.08 -9.34 -7.18
N LEU A 56 3.08 -8.38 -6.25
CA LEU A 56 2.98 -8.67 -4.81
C LEU A 56 1.66 -9.34 -4.44
N ILE A 57 0.53 -8.82 -4.94
CA ILE A 57 -0.82 -9.36 -4.69
C ILE A 57 -0.93 -10.79 -5.25
N LEU A 58 -0.45 -11.02 -6.48
CA LEU A 58 -0.45 -12.36 -7.06
C LEU A 58 0.44 -13.33 -6.27
N SER A 59 1.62 -12.86 -5.85
CA SER A 59 2.57 -13.68 -5.07
C SER A 59 1.99 -14.07 -3.70
N LYS A 60 1.26 -13.16 -3.03
CA LYS A 60 0.49 -13.46 -1.81
C LYS A 60 -0.53 -14.57 -2.03
N TYR A 61 -1.30 -14.45 -3.11
CA TYR A 61 -2.34 -15.42 -3.44
C TYR A 61 -1.76 -16.80 -3.77
N ILE A 62 -0.70 -16.87 -4.59
CA ILE A 62 -0.06 -18.13 -4.98
C ILE A 62 0.60 -18.83 -3.78
N SER A 63 1.28 -18.05 -2.92
CA SER A 63 2.00 -18.58 -1.75
C SER A 63 1.10 -18.83 -0.54
N ASN A 64 -0.15 -18.33 -0.56
CA ASN A 64 -1.07 -18.31 0.57
C ASN A 64 -0.45 -17.65 1.82
N ARG A 65 0.21 -16.50 1.62
CA ARG A 65 0.88 -15.71 2.67
C ARG A 65 0.29 -14.32 2.74
N GLU A 66 0.13 -13.79 3.96
CA GLU A 66 -0.46 -12.47 4.19
C GLU A 66 0.60 -11.36 4.39
N SER A 67 1.72 -11.68 5.06
CA SER A 67 2.79 -10.72 5.34
C SER A 67 3.69 -10.52 4.13
N ILE A 68 4.19 -9.30 3.92
CA ILE A 68 5.15 -9.01 2.85
C ILE A 68 6.42 -9.85 3.04
N THR A 69 6.92 -9.96 4.26
CA THR A 69 8.14 -10.71 4.58
C THR A 69 8.03 -12.18 4.21
N GLU A 70 6.93 -12.85 4.58
CA GLU A 70 6.72 -14.27 4.23
C GLU A 70 6.62 -14.47 2.71
N VAL A 71 5.96 -13.57 2.00
CA VAL A 71 5.82 -13.64 0.53
C VAL A 71 7.19 -13.49 -0.12
N ILE A 72 7.95 -12.48 0.29
CA ILE A 72 9.27 -12.19 -0.26
C ILE A 72 10.23 -13.35 0.04
N ASP A 73 10.21 -13.89 1.25
CA ASP A 73 11.15 -14.94 1.62
C ASP A 73 10.81 -16.31 1.03
N SER A 74 9.53 -16.58 0.75
CA SER A 74 9.08 -17.80 0.06
C SER A 74 9.10 -17.69 -1.47
N SER A 75 9.32 -16.50 -2.02
CA SER A 75 9.42 -16.27 -3.45
C SER A 75 10.74 -16.77 -4.03
N ASN A 76 10.76 -17.07 -5.33
CA ASN A 76 12.00 -17.36 -6.03
C ASN A 76 12.93 -16.14 -6.06
N GLN A 77 14.22 -16.37 -6.33
CA GLN A 77 15.27 -15.35 -6.20
C GLN A 77 14.95 -14.05 -6.96
N ASN A 78 14.46 -14.13 -8.20
CA ASN A 78 14.16 -12.93 -9.00
C ASN A 78 12.99 -12.11 -8.44
N ILE A 79 11.89 -12.78 -8.04
CA ILE A 79 10.76 -12.10 -7.42
C ILE A 79 11.20 -11.50 -6.08
N LYS A 80 11.96 -12.26 -5.29
CA LYS A 80 12.49 -11.85 -4.00
C LYS A 80 13.34 -10.59 -4.10
N GLU A 81 14.30 -10.54 -5.02
CA GLU A 81 15.19 -9.39 -5.20
C GLU A 81 14.41 -8.13 -5.59
N VAL A 82 13.53 -8.21 -6.59
CA VAL A 82 12.74 -7.06 -7.03
C VAL A 82 11.78 -6.58 -5.94
N LEU A 83 11.06 -7.49 -5.29
CA LEU A 83 10.15 -7.11 -4.22
C LEU A 83 10.89 -6.56 -3.00
N LYS A 84 12.08 -7.09 -2.65
CA LYS A 84 12.92 -6.51 -1.58
C LYS A 84 13.38 -5.10 -1.91
N GLN A 85 13.71 -4.82 -3.16
CA GLN A 85 14.15 -3.49 -3.56
C GLN A 85 13.01 -2.48 -3.46
N VAL A 86 11.81 -2.86 -3.92
CA VAL A 86 10.66 -1.95 -4.02
C VAL A 86 9.93 -1.79 -2.70
N PHE A 87 9.83 -2.87 -1.92
CA PHE A 87 9.12 -2.92 -0.64
C PHE A 87 10.09 -3.08 0.54
N ALA A 88 11.30 -2.52 0.43
CA ALA A 88 12.37 -2.71 1.42
C ALA A 88 11.94 -2.38 2.84
N VAL A 89 11.21 -1.29 3.02
CA VAL A 89 10.77 -0.84 4.34
C VAL A 89 9.61 -1.69 4.85
N ASP A 90 8.63 -2.01 4.01
CA ASP A 90 7.54 -2.88 4.41
C ASP A 90 8.02 -4.29 4.80
N TYR A 91 9.08 -4.76 4.13
CA TYR A 91 9.78 -6.01 4.43
C TYR A 91 10.50 -5.95 5.78
N GLU A 92 11.22 -4.85 6.05
CA GLU A 92 11.90 -4.61 7.34
C GLU A 92 10.88 -4.49 8.51
N GLU A 93 9.70 -3.93 8.26
CA GLU A 93 8.64 -3.75 9.27
C GLU A 93 7.67 -4.95 9.41
N ASN A 94 7.80 -5.99 8.57
CA ASN A 94 6.95 -7.17 8.58
C ASN A 94 5.43 -6.86 8.50
N ARG A 95 5.04 -5.98 7.57
CA ARG A 95 3.64 -5.56 7.40
C ARG A 95 2.72 -6.68 6.91
N LYS A 96 1.52 -6.74 7.49
CA LYS A 96 0.42 -7.66 7.14
C LYS A 96 -0.74 -6.88 6.54
N ILE A 97 -0.95 -7.07 5.24
CA ILE A 97 -1.83 -6.19 4.47
C ILE A 97 -2.99 -7.00 3.94
N ILE A 98 -4.18 -6.55 4.28
CA ILE A 98 -5.44 -7.25 4.02
C ILE A 98 -6.25 -6.63 2.87
N ALA A 99 -5.54 -6.13 1.84
CA ALA A 99 -6.10 -5.45 0.67
C ALA A 99 -7.30 -6.18 0.04
N SER A 100 -7.16 -7.45 -0.33
CA SER A 100 -8.19 -8.17 -1.10
C SER A 100 -9.53 -8.30 -0.37
N GLU A 101 -9.55 -8.58 0.94
CA GLU A 101 -10.80 -8.68 1.71
C GLU A 101 -11.51 -7.33 1.87
N ILE A 102 -10.75 -6.24 1.92
CA ILE A 102 -11.28 -4.88 2.07
C ILE A 102 -11.83 -4.39 0.72
N TYR A 103 -11.06 -4.50 -0.36
CA TYR A 103 -11.47 -4.06 -1.69
C TYR A 103 -12.77 -4.70 -2.20
N GLU A 104 -13.11 -5.91 -1.74
CA GLU A 104 -14.38 -6.58 -2.10
C GLU A 104 -15.59 -6.04 -1.34
N LYS A 105 -15.40 -5.43 -0.18
CA LYS A 105 -16.49 -5.07 0.75
C LYS A 105 -16.75 -3.59 0.85
N VAL A 106 -15.74 -2.76 0.55
CA VAL A 106 -15.82 -1.32 0.76
C VAL A 106 -15.33 -0.55 -0.44
N ASP A 107 -15.94 0.60 -0.69
CA ASP A 107 -15.41 1.54 -1.67
C ASP A 107 -14.26 2.34 -1.06
N ILE A 108 -13.04 1.86 -1.32
CA ILE A 108 -11.81 2.50 -0.88
C ILE A 108 -11.57 3.88 -1.52
N ASN A 109 -12.31 4.21 -2.59
CA ASN A 109 -12.21 5.50 -3.26
C ASN A 109 -13.06 6.57 -2.56
N ASP A 110 -13.96 6.19 -1.65
CA ASP A 110 -14.55 7.15 -0.75
C ASP A 110 -13.50 7.60 0.29
N LYS A 111 -13.26 8.91 0.33
CA LYS A 111 -12.21 9.48 1.20
C LYS A 111 -12.44 9.15 2.68
N TYR A 112 -13.69 9.10 3.13
CA TYR A 112 -13.99 8.86 4.54
C TYR A 112 -13.71 7.41 4.90
N THR A 113 -14.11 6.47 4.03
CA THR A 113 -13.75 5.04 4.12
C THR A 113 -12.24 4.87 4.21
N TYR A 114 -11.50 5.52 3.31
CA TYR A 114 -10.05 5.49 3.32
C TYR A 114 -9.45 5.99 4.65
N PHE A 115 -9.82 7.19 5.13
CA PHE A 115 -9.23 7.75 6.34
C PHE A 115 -9.65 7.03 7.63
N VAL A 116 -10.87 6.49 7.70
CA VAL A 116 -11.26 5.64 8.84
C VAL A 116 -10.37 4.40 8.90
N LEU A 117 -10.10 3.77 7.74
CA LEU A 117 -9.19 2.63 7.66
C LEU A 117 -7.75 3.03 8.02
N VAL A 118 -7.23 4.18 7.53
CA VAL A 118 -5.89 4.70 7.90
C VAL A 118 -5.77 4.90 9.40
N LEU A 119 -6.75 5.54 10.05
CA LEU A 119 -6.69 5.76 11.49
C LEU A 119 -6.76 4.43 12.27
N ALA A 120 -7.41 3.42 11.70
CA ALA A 120 -7.49 2.08 12.28
C ALA A 120 -6.21 1.23 12.09
N THR A 121 -5.25 1.65 11.25
CA THR A 121 -3.94 0.99 11.12
C THR A 121 -2.95 1.39 12.20
N TYR A 122 -3.22 2.46 12.95
CA TYR A 122 -2.33 2.91 14.01
C TYR A 122 -2.08 1.80 15.03
N ASP A 123 -0.85 1.73 15.54
CA ASP A 123 -0.42 0.64 16.45
C ASP A 123 -1.28 0.56 17.72
N LEU A 124 -1.66 1.70 18.29
CA LEU A 124 -2.61 1.76 19.42
C LEU A 124 -4.06 1.62 18.96
N GLY A 125 -4.34 1.85 17.67
CA GLY A 125 -5.68 2.13 17.15
C GLY A 125 -6.09 3.56 17.43
N THR A 126 -7.19 3.99 16.82
CA THR A 126 -7.71 5.35 16.99
C THR A 126 -8.86 5.39 17.99
N LYS A 127 -9.03 6.52 18.68
CA LYS A 127 -10.23 6.74 19.51
C LYS A 127 -11.40 7.14 18.62
N HIS A 128 -12.60 6.72 18.99
CA HIS A 128 -13.83 7.09 18.27
C HIS A 128 -13.97 8.63 18.13
N GLU A 129 -13.71 9.36 19.21
CA GLU A 129 -13.75 10.82 19.25
C GLU A 129 -12.81 11.48 18.22
N PHE A 130 -11.66 10.86 17.91
CA PHE A 130 -10.76 11.39 16.89
C PHE A 130 -11.31 11.21 15.48
N ILE A 131 -11.99 10.09 15.21
CA ILE A 131 -12.67 9.89 13.92
C ILE A 131 -13.72 10.98 13.74
N GLN A 132 -14.58 11.21 14.74
CA GLN A 132 -15.59 12.27 14.71
C GLN A 132 -14.95 13.66 14.53
N LYS A 133 -13.89 13.96 15.28
CA LYS A 133 -13.22 15.27 15.22
C LYS A 133 -12.55 15.55 13.86
N ILE A 134 -11.97 14.53 13.23
CA ILE A 134 -11.19 14.68 11.98
C ILE A 134 -12.11 14.60 10.76
N LEU A 135 -13.11 13.72 10.79
CA LEU A 135 -13.93 13.33 9.63
C LEU A 135 -15.39 13.76 9.75
N GLY A 136 -15.83 14.27 10.90
CA GLY A 136 -17.20 14.68 11.15
C GLY A 136 -18.19 13.51 11.14
N GLU A 137 -19.47 13.86 11.05
CA GLU A 137 -20.59 12.91 11.03
C GLU A 137 -20.46 11.85 9.94
N ARG A 138 -19.97 12.24 8.75
CA ARG A 138 -19.77 11.28 7.65
C ARG A 138 -18.72 10.22 7.99
N GLY A 139 -17.66 10.57 8.71
CA GLY A 139 -16.69 9.61 9.22
C GLY A 139 -17.28 8.66 10.27
N GLU A 140 -18.19 9.14 11.11
CA GLU A 140 -18.89 8.30 12.09
C GLU A 140 -19.81 7.28 11.43
N ASN A 141 -20.53 7.69 10.38
CA ASN A 141 -21.40 6.78 9.63
C ASN A 141 -20.60 5.67 8.97
N VAL A 142 -19.50 6.01 8.31
CA VAL A 142 -18.54 5.04 7.74
C VAL A 142 -17.97 4.12 8.83
N LEU A 143 -17.61 4.66 9.99
CA LEU A 143 -17.10 3.84 11.10
C LEU A 143 -18.14 2.78 11.53
N LYS A 144 -19.41 3.18 11.68
CA LYS A 144 -20.49 2.25 12.03
C LYS A 144 -20.62 1.14 10.99
N GLU A 145 -20.67 1.51 9.71
CA GLU A 145 -20.75 0.55 8.60
C GLU A 145 -19.57 -0.46 8.61
N LEU A 146 -18.34 0.03 8.80
CA LEU A 146 -17.15 -0.82 8.82
C LEU A 146 -17.08 -1.73 10.06
N LEU A 147 -17.64 -1.31 11.19
CA LEU A 147 -17.81 -2.15 12.38
C LEU A 147 -18.88 -3.24 12.15
N ASP A 148 -20.01 -2.87 11.54
CA ASP A 148 -21.11 -3.80 11.24
C ASP A 148 -20.69 -4.88 10.23
N GLN A 149 -19.90 -4.50 9.22
CA GLN A 149 -19.27 -5.42 8.25
C GLN A 149 -18.14 -6.27 8.86
N LYS A 150 -17.78 -6.02 10.13
CA LYS A 150 -16.69 -6.68 10.87
C LYS A 150 -15.34 -6.55 10.18
N ILE A 151 -15.11 -5.41 9.52
CA ILE A 151 -13.79 -5.01 8.98
C ILE A 151 -12.97 -4.37 10.09
N LEU A 152 -13.63 -3.56 10.92
CA LEU A 152 -13.07 -2.97 12.12
C LEU A 152 -13.54 -3.70 13.37
N VAL A 153 -12.79 -3.51 14.45
CA VAL A 153 -13.16 -3.96 15.80
C VAL A 153 -12.87 -2.86 16.81
N LYS A 154 -13.69 -2.82 17.86
CA LYS A 154 -13.39 -2.03 19.06
C LYS A 154 -12.64 -2.91 20.07
N LYS A 155 -11.42 -2.53 20.40
CA LYS A 155 -10.57 -3.23 21.38
C LYS A 155 -9.94 -2.19 22.31
N ASP A 156 -10.08 -2.39 23.62
CA ASP A 156 -9.52 -1.50 24.66
C ASP A 156 -9.92 -0.03 24.46
N GLY A 157 -11.18 0.21 24.08
CA GLY A 157 -11.72 1.54 23.80
C GLY A 157 -11.27 2.17 22.47
N ARG A 158 -10.46 1.47 21.66
CA ARG A 158 -9.90 1.96 20.40
C ARG A 158 -10.40 1.16 19.20
N ILE A 159 -10.44 1.81 18.05
CA ILE A 159 -10.83 1.24 16.76
C ILE A 159 -9.57 0.73 16.05
N LYS A 160 -9.63 -0.52 15.59
CA LYS A 160 -8.55 -1.18 14.84
C LYS A 160 -9.09 -1.98 13.67
N LEU A 161 -8.23 -2.25 12.70
CA LEU A 161 -8.49 -3.32 11.73
C LEU A 161 -8.69 -4.66 12.46
N ARG A 162 -9.68 -5.44 12.02
CA ARG A 162 -9.94 -6.77 12.59
C ARG A 162 -8.82 -7.75 12.29
N LYS A 163 -8.23 -7.65 11.10
CA LYS A 163 -7.12 -8.46 10.61
C LYS A 163 -6.03 -7.55 10.05
N GLY A 164 -4.78 -8.03 10.09
CA GLY A 164 -3.64 -7.26 9.59
C GLY A 164 -3.36 -5.99 10.39
N ASN A 165 -2.40 -5.21 9.91
CA ASN A 165 -2.04 -3.90 10.45
C ASN A 165 -1.96 -2.83 9.34
N ASP A 166 -2.33 -3.17 8.11
CA ASP A 166 -2.39 -2.27 6.97
C ASP A 166 -3.40 -2.79 5.92
N PHE A 167 -3.83 -1.97 4.96
CA PHE A 167 -4.92 -2.31 4.04
C PHE A 167 -4.75 -1.90 2.58
N THR A 168 -3.80 -1.06 2.19
CA THR A 168 -3.70 -0.57 0.80
C THR A 168 -2.30 -0.60 0.21
N TYR A 169 -2.18 -1.12 -1.02
CA TYR A 169 -0.97 -1.05 -1.87
C TYR A 169 -1.31 -0.57 -3.28
N ASP A 170 -2.56 -0.21 -3.55
CA ASP A 170 -2.89 0.33 -4.87
C ASP A 170 -2.34 1.74 -4.97
N PHE A 171 -1.24 1.89 -5.70
CA PHE A 171 -0.57 3.17 -5.92
C PHE A 171 -1.50 4.22 -6.53
N LYS A 172 -2.45 3.80 -7.36
CA LYS A 172 -3.47 4.70 -7.91
C LYS A 172 -4.37 5.25 -6.82
N VAL A 173 -4.83 4.39 -5.90
CA VAL A 173 -5.62 4.82 -4.74
C VAL A 173 -4.79 5.78 -3.89
N MET A 174 -3.53 5.45 -3.57
CA MET A 174 -2.67 6.33 -2.77
C MET A 174 -2.47 7.71 -3.42
N ILE A 175 -2.17 7.78 -4.72
CA ILE A 175 -2.04 9.06 -5.45
C ILE A 175 -3.32 9.88 -5.36
N GLN A 176 -4.48 9.24 -5.56
CA GLN A 176 -5.77 9.94 -5.50
C GLN A 176 -6.07 10.54 -4.12
N ARG A 177 -5.45 10.03 -3.05
CA ARG A 177 -5.62 10.55 -1.68
C ARG A 177 -4.65 11.67 -1.31
N ILE A 178 -3.61 11.92 -2.11
CA ILE A 178 -2.62 12.98 -1.83
C ILE A 178 -3.30 14.33 -1.54
N PRO A 179 -4.26 14.82 -2.36
CA PRO A 179 -4.93 16.08 -2.08
C PRO A 179 -5.71 16.07 -0.76
N ASP A 180 -6.30 14.93 -0.38
CA ASP A 180 -7.07 14.81 0.85
C ASP A 180 -6.15 14.95 2.09
N TYR A 181 -4.94 14.37 2.07
CA TYR A 181 -3.94 14.58 3.13
C TYR A 181 -3.55 16.06 3.24
N LEU A 182 -3.33 16.73 2.11
CA LEU A 182 -2.98 18.15 2.09
C LEU A 182 -4.12 19.04 2.65
N GLY A 183 -5.38 18.60 2.56
CA GLY A 183 -6.51 19.28 3.21
C GLY A 183 -6.43 19.34 4.74
N TYR A 184 -5.64 18.45 5.37
CA TYR A 184 -5.35 18.47 6.80
C TYR A 184 -4.11 19.29 7.16
N TYR A 185 -3.36 19.80 6.18
CA TYR A 185 -2.27 20.72 6.44
C TYR A 185 -2.81 22.03 7.03
N ARG A 186 -2.05 22.62 7.96
CA ARG A 186 -2.43 23.81 8.72
C ARG A 186 -1.25 24.76 8.75
N GLN A 187 -1.39 25.92 8.10
CA GLN A 187 -0.29 26.88 7.94
C GLN A 187 0.18 27.44 9.29
N GLU A 188 -0.75 27.63 10.23
CA GLU A 188 -0.49 28.14 11.58
C GLU A 188 0.41 27.23 12.41
N ARG A 189 0.53 25.94 12.05
CA ARG A 189 1.42 24.96 12.69
C ARG A 189 2.87 25.09 12.24
N ALA A 190 3.14 25.74 11.11
CA ALA A 190 4.49 25.89 10.58
C ALA A 190 5.31 26.83 11.47
N LEU A 191 4.69 27.91 11.96
CA LEU A 191 5.30 28.85 12.91
C LEU A 191 5.62 28.19 14.26
N LYS A 192 4.93 27.09 14.59
CA LYS A 192 5.12 26.32 15.82
C LYS A 192 6.11 25.15 15.66
N LYS A 193 6.69 24.96 14.47
CA LYS A 193 7.55 23.82 14.13
C LYS A 193 6.86 22.45 14.31
N GLU A 194 5.53 22.43 14.18
CA GLU A 194 4.72 21.19 14.25
C GLU A 194 4.52 20.55 12.87
N ASN A 195 4.71 21.33 11.80
CA ASN A 195 4.78 20.82 10.43
C ASN A 195 5.79 21.64 9.61
N PHE A 196 6.12 21.12 8.42
CA PHE A 196 6.90 21.81 7.42
C PHE A 196 6.41 21.41 6.03
N LEU A 197 6.58 22.30 5.06
CA LEU A 197 6.32 22.04 3.65
C LEU A 197 7.52 22.55 2.85
N HIS A 198 7.94 21.79 1.85
CA HIS A 198 9.07 22.12 1.02
C HIS A 198 8.87 21.55 -0.38
N VAL A 199 9.20 22.35 -1.39
CA VAL A 199 9.14 21.98 -2.81
C VAL A 199 10.45 22.41 -3.46
N ILE A 200 11.14 21.47 -4.12
CA ILE A 200 12.26 21.75 -5.02
C ILE A 200 11.86 21.25 -6.40
N SER A 201 12.21 22.01 -7.44
CA SER A 201 12.02 21.61 -8.84
C SER A 201 13.23 22.09 -9.63
N GLU A 202 13.94 21.15 -10.25
CA GLU A 202 15.16 21.44 -11.03
C GLU A 202 15.37 20.35 -12.10
N GLY A 203 16.04 20.72 -13.20
CA GLY A 203 16.50 19.76 -14.21
C GLY A 203 17.71 18.97 -13.71
N ILE A 204 17.57 17.66 -13.54
CA ILE A 204 18.65 16.78 -13.04
C ILE A 204 18.95 15.62 -13.98
N ASN A 205 20.18 15.13 -13.92
CA ASN A 205 20.57 13.90 -14.63
C ASN A 205 20.20 12.64 -13.83
N ILE A 206 20.33 11.46 -14.47
CA ILE A 206 19.95 10.17 -13.87
C ILE A 206 20.74 9.83 -12.60
N THR A 207 22.02 10.22 -12.54
CA THR A 207 22.87 10.01 -11.37
C THR A 207 22.34 10.80 -10.17
N ALA A 208 22.05 12.09 -10.37
CA ALA A 208 21.44 12.93 -9.34
C ALA A 208 20.04 12.44 -8.94
N LEU A 209 19.23 11.96 -9.90
CA LEU A 209 17.91 11.36 -9.61
C LEU A 209 18.04 10.18 -8.65
N HIS A 210 18.96 9.26 -8.91
CA HIS A 210 19.20 8.09 -8.06
C HIS A 210 19.74 8.47 -6.68
N GLU A 211 20.62 9.46 -6.57
CA GLU A 211 21.11 9.95 -5.28
C GLU A 211 19.97 10.59 -4.46
N ILE A 212 19.11 11.38 -5.08
CA ILE A 212 17.93 11.96 -4.42
C ILE A 212 16.96 10.84 -3.96
N GLN A 213 16.72 9.82 -4.78
CA GLN A 213 15.91 8.65 -4.40
C GLN A 213 16.46 7.95 -3.15
N LYS A 214 17.78 7.78 -3.05
CA LYS A 214 18.42 7.20 -1.86
C LYS A 214 18.20 8.06 -0.62
N ILE A 215 18.23 9.39 -0.74
CA ILE A 215 17.94 10.31 0.35
C ILE A 215 16.49 10.15 0.83
N HIS A 216 15.52 10.13 -0.07
CA HIS A 216 14.11 9.91 0.29
C HIS A 216 13.90 8.55 0.97
N ALA A 217 14.52 7.48 0.45
CA ALA A 217 14.46 6.16 1.06
C ALA A 217 15.08 6.15 2.48
N SER A 218 16.22 6.82 2.65
CA SER A 218 16.88 6.96 3.95
C SER A 218 16.03 7.75 4.95
N ALA A 219 15.44 8.86 4.53
CA ALA A 219 14.55 9.67 5.35
C ALA A 219 13.34 8.86 5.82
N TYR A 220 12.70 8.11 4.92
CA TYR A 220 11.58 7.24 5.25
C TYR A 220 11.97 6.15 6.27
N LYS A 221 13.13 5.50 6.10
CA LYS A 221 13.64 4.51 7.08
C LYS A 221 13.85 5.14 8.46
N GLN A 222 14.42 6.33 8.53
CA GLN A 222 14.63 7.04 9.79
C GLN A 222 13.31 7.40 10.49
N ILE A 223 12.33 7.91 9.75
CA ILE A 223 10.99 8.20 10.26
C ILE A 223 10.30 6.92 10.76
N SER A 224 10.33 5.85 9.97
CA SER A 224 9.75 4.55 10.29
C SER A 224 10.35 3.95 11.58
N LYS A 225 11.68 4.07 11.75
CA LYS A 225 12.38 3.67 12.98
C LYS A 225 11.94 4.49 14.20
N ILE A 226 11.57 5.75 14.03
CA ILE A 226 11.03 6.58 15.12
C ILE A 226 9.61 6.13 15.46
N ILE A 227 8.74 5.94 14.46
CA ILE A 227 7.32 5.60 14.66
C ILE A 227 7.15 4.19 15.27
N SER A 228 8.00 3.24 14.89
CA SER A 228 7.91 1.84 15.37
C SER A 228 8.31 1.65 16.85
N LYS A 229 8.98 2.63 17.46
CA LYS A 229 9.37 2.60 18.88
C LYS A 229 8.15 2.73 19.79
N LYS A 230 8.01 1.81 20.75
CA LYS A 230 6.86 1.78 21.67
C LYS A 230 6.74 3.06 22.50
N GLU A 231 7.87 3.63 22.92
CA GLU A 231 7.95 4.86 23.70
C GLU A 231 7.48 6.10 22.94
N ASN A 232 7.45 6.05 21.60
CA ASN A 232 6.99 7.15 20.75
C ASN A 232 5.51 7.06 20.38
N ARG A 233 4.80 6.01 20.83
CA ARG A 233 3.38 5.82 20.51
C ARG A 233 2.53 6.79 21.34
N GLY A 234 1.57 7.43 20.67
CA GLY A 234 0.69 8.41 21.30
C GLY A 234 -0.62 8.61 20.54
N ASP A 235 -1.36 9.65 20.94
CA ASP A 235 -2.69 9.97 20.41
C ASP A 235 -2.67 11.05 19.31
N ILE A 236 -1.49 11.49 18.85
CA ILE A 236 -1.36 12.49 17.79
C ILE A 236 -1.53 11.80 16.43
N PRO A 237 -2.60 12.09 15.66
CA PRO A 237 -2.75 11.56 14.31
C PRO A 237 -1.80 12.31 13.37
N MET A 238 -0.67 11.69 13.08
CA MET A 238 0.35 12.23 12.18
C MET A 238 0.20 11.59 10.80
N PHE A 239 0.42 12.39 9.77
CA PHE A 239 0.80 11.90 8.45
C PHE A 239 2.14 12.53 8.06
N SER A 240 2.97 11.76 7.38
CA SER A 240 4.17 12.25 6.70
C SER A 240 4.19 11.61 5.33
N MET A 241 4.43 12.44 4.32
CA MET A 241 4.43 12.00 2.94
C MET A 241 5.57 12.71 2.23
N SER A 242 6.26 11.96 1.40
CA SER A 242 7.29 12.47 0.51
C SER A 242 7.16 11.73 -0.80
N CYS A 243 7.05 12.48 -1.89
CA CYS A 243 6.97 11.94 -3.24
C CYS A 243 7.90 12.74 -4.13
N MET A 244 8.47 12.07 -5.12
CA MET A 244 9.25 12.68 -6.18
C MET A 244 8.85 12.03 -7.50
N ASP A 245 8.75 12.84 -8.55
CA ASP A 245 8.55 12.34 -9.90
C ASP A 245 9.17 13.33 -10.89
N ARG A 246 9.27 12.92 -12.15
CA ARG A 246 9.67 13.77 -13.26
C ARG A 246 8.45 14.55 -13.75
N LEU A 247 8.63 15.82 -14.06
CA LEU A 247 7.59 16.69 -14.62
C LEU A 247 7.43 16.49 -16.14
N ILE A 248 7.43 15.23 -16.60
CA ILE A 248 7.29 14.87 -18.02
C ILE A 248 6.12 13.90 -18.14
N GLU A 249 5.20 14.14 -19.08
CA GLU A 249 4.15 13.17 -19.40
C GLU A 249 4.78 11.86 -19.88
N SER A 250 4.26 10.72 -19.41
CA SER A 250 4.58 9.42 -20.01
C SER A 250 4.30 9.48 -21.51
N VAL A 251 5.27 9.08 -22.33
CA VAL A 251 5.22 9.12 -23.81
C VAL A 251 4.17 8.15 -24.40
N ASP A 252 3.47 7.39 -23.56
CA ASP A 252 2.48 6.41 -23.99
C ASP A 252 1.05 6.96 -23.86
N LYS A 253 0.72 7.90 -24.74
CA LYS A 253 -0.66 8.10 -25.22
C LYS A 253 -0.68 7.91 -26.74
N LYS A 254 -0.79 6.67 -27.18
CA LYS A 254 -1.34 6.28 -28.48
C LYS A 254 -2.31 5.14 -28.27
#